data_AF-A0A171DH86-F1
#
_entry.id   AF-A0A171DH86-F1
#
_cell.length_a   1.000
_cell.length_b   1.000
_cell.length_c   1.000
_cell.angle_alpha   90.00
_cell.angle_beta   90.00
_cell.angle_gamma   90.00
#
_symmetry.space_group_name_H-M   'P 1'
#
loop_
_entity.id
_entity.type
_entity.pdbx_description
1 polymer ?
#
loop_
_entity_poly.entity_id
_entity_poly.type
_entity_poly.pdbx_seq_one_letter_code
_entity_poly.pdbx_strand_id
1 'polypeptide(L)'
;LYIAGILFALTIVLRSVLAVLPLAGLMPWLLKQARGRKILTSPWLWLGLACGALPTLIWLWKSMVAYGVTGFTAPLRFPLGKATETGFPLSGFPFYVGAIFAGFLPWSPLLPFAVASPSLWADQGMTFGRQPIVHRRWLLLAAPATMLLLLAFTSSQHDQYALPIYPFAALLIAADLDYRLADTHTAQRLRERSSGLGWRSLSSIAAVYCCLAGIVLVFCFGGGLLRIAEQSDTTLDMEKLGLLLVLISSVWLLGGLMVYWSRKTLRQSVKPWITCHILSAWLIIFGTVHLGFIGNYSPAIKAFLQQPHLQDILSTTPADLVNMDGTTIAVLLRAYSPIMGRSWASFDEFKAQGSELVWIRESDVAELDFPHRRLAQGHGVLLIRRAPTPTPTPW
;
A
#
# COMPACT_ATOMS: atom_id res chain seq x y z
N LEU A 1 13.84 -24.31 1.65
CA LEU A 1 12.84 -24.83 0.69
C LEU A 1 11.53 -25.18 1.38
N TYR A 2 11.54 -25.99 2.45
CA TYR A 2 10.34 -26.29 3.25
C TYR A 2 9.57 -25.04 3.72
N ILE A 3 10.25 -24.12 4.44
CA ILE A 3 9.63 -22.85 4.89
C ILE A 3 9.09 -22.03 3.71
N ALA A 4 9.80 -22.00 2.58
CA ALA A 4 9.35 -21.30 1.38
C ALA A 4 8.06 -21.92 0.83
N GLY A 5 7.94 -23.26 0.82
CA GLY A 5 6.71 -23.96 0.46
C GLY A 5 5.54 -23.64 1.39
N ILE A 6 5.78 -23.56 2.70
CA ILE A 6 4.75 -23.17 3.68
C ILE A 6 4.28 -21.74 3.42
N LEU A 7 5.21 -20.78 3.33
CA LEU A 7 4.88 -19.37 3.12
C LEU A 7 4.12 -19.16 1.80
N PHE A 8 4.51 -19.92 0.77
CA PHE A 8 3.86 -19.90 -0.54
C PHE A 8 2.41 -20.38 -0.46
N ALA A 9 2.14 -21.51 0.19
CA ALA A 9 0.77 -22.01 0.37
C ALA A 9 -0.05 -21.11 1.32
N LEU A 10 0.57 -20.56 2.37
CA LEU A 10 -0.08 -19.62 3.28
C LEU A 10 -0.50 -18.31 2.59
N THR A 11 0.25 -17.87 1.57
CA THR A 11 -0.11 -16.67 0.80
C THR A 11 -1.46 -16.87 0.09
N ILE A 12 -1.73 -18.08 -0.41
CA ILE A 12 -3.02 -18.46 -1.02
C ILE A 12 -4.14 -18.42 0.03
N VAL A 13 -3.86 -18.81 1.29
CA VAL A 13 -4.83 -18.69 2.40
C VAL A 13 -5.18 -17.22 2.66
N LEU A 14 -4.17 -16.35 2.78
CA LEU A 14 -4.32 -14.98 3.23
C LEU A 14 -4.94 -14.04 2.19
N ARG A 15 -4.60 -14.23 0.91
CA ARG A 15 -5.03 -13.34 -0.18
C ARG A 15 -5.88 -14.03 -1.25
N SER A 16 -6.23 -15.30 -1.05
CA SER A 16 -6.98 -16.12 -2.01
C SER A 16 -6.30 -16.06 -3.39
N VAL A 17 -7.02 -15.69 -4.44
CA VAL A 17 -6.52 -15.64 -5.81
C VAL A 17 -5.52 -14.49 -6.07
N LEU A 18 -5.46 -13.46 -5.22
CA LEU A 18 -4.41 -12.42 -5.34
C LEU A 18 -3.00 -12.97 -5.06
N ALA A 19 -2.89 -14.13 -4.42
CA ALA A 19 -1.63 -14.87 -4.28
C ALA A 19 -1.10 -15.43 -5.60
N VAL A 20 -1.96 -15.55 -6.62
CA VAL A 20 -1.56 -16.00 -7.97
C VAL A 20 -0.62 -14.98 -8.61
N LEU A 21 -0.74 -13.69 -8.29
CA LEU A 21 0.11 -12.66 -8.87
C LEU A 21 1.61 -12.84 -8.55
N PRO A 22 2.05 -12.90 -7.28
CA PRO A 22 3.46 -13.14 -6.97
C PRO A 22 3.93 -14.52 -7.44
N LEU A 23 3.02 -15.50 -7.48
CA LEU A 23 3.29 -16.88 -7.90
C LEU A 23 3.58 -16.97 -9.40
N ALA A 24 2.69 -16.41 -10.22
CA ALA A 24 2.86 -16.29 -11.66
C ALA A 24 4.05 -15.38 -12.01
N GLY A 25 4.27 -14.33 -11.22
CA GLY A 25 5.46 -13.51 -11.31
C GLY A 25 6.76 -14.29 -11.13
N LEU A 26 6.82 -15.22 -10.18
CA LEU A 26 8.02 -16.04 -9.94
C LEU A 26 8.20 -17.17 -10.96
N MET A 27 7.18 -17.51 -11.76
CA MET A 27 7.24 -18.64 -12.71
C MET A 27 8.37 -18.56 -13.73
N PRO A 28 8.64 -17.42 -14.42
CA PRO A 28 9.74 -17.34 -15.37
C PRO A 28 11.09 -17.68 -14.74
N TRP A 29 11.30 -17.27 -13.49
CA TRP A 29 12.51 -17.61 -12.74
C TRP A 29 12.53 -19.08 -12.34
N LEU A 30 11.42 -19.62 -11.80
CA LEU A 30 11.30 -21.02 -11.42
C LEU A 30 11.48 -21.98 -12.60
N LEU A 31 10.84 -21.70 -13.75
CA LEU A 31 10.95 -22.49 -14.98
C LEU A 31 12.38 -22.49 -15.51
N LYS A 32 13.04 -21.34 -15.49
CA LYS A 32 14.45 -21.26 -15.89
C LYS A 32 15.35 -22.02 -14.93
N GLN A 33 15.07 -21.98 -13.64
CA GLN A 33 15.85 -22.70 -12.65
C GLN A 33 15.56 -24.21 -12.67
N ALA A 34 14.35 -24.63 -13.05
CA ALA A 34 13.98 -26.03 -13.25
C ALA A 34 14.82 -26.71 -14.34
N ARG A 35 15.24 -25.97 -15.37
CA ARG A 35 16.12 -26.48 -16.43
C ARG A 35 17.57 -26.68 -15.96
N GLY A 36 18.01 -25.99 -14.90
CA GLY A 36 19.41 -26.00 -14.44
C GLY A 36 19.67 -26.59 -13.05
N ARG A 37 18.65 -26.68 -12.18
CA ARG A 37 18.76 -27.24 -10.82
C ARG A 37 17.48 -27.99 -10.44
N LYS A 38 17.66 -29.09 -9.69
CA LYS A 38 16.62 -29.96 -9.11
C LYS A 38 15.79 -29.30 -7.98
N ILE A 39 15.53 -27.99 -8.03
CA ILE A 39 14.78 -27.30 -6.95
C ILE A 39 13.31 -27.73 -6.96
N LEU A 40 12.67 -27.79 -8.13
CA LEU A 40 11.30 -28.28 -8.27
C LEU A 40 11.18 -29.79 -8.01
N THR A 41 12.28 -30.54 -8.07
CA THR A 41 12.32 -31.96 -7.71
C THR A 41 12.74 -32.19 -6.26
N SER A 42 12.93 -31.13 -5.47
CA SER A 42 13.22 -31.26 -4.04
C SER A 42 11.94 -31.65 -3.27
N PRO A 43 11.92 -32.80 -2.57
CA PRO A 43 10.74 -33.26 -1.84
C PRO A 43 10.36 -32.30 -0.71
N TRP A 44 11.33 -31.59 -0.14
CA TRP A 44 11.11 -30.61 0.94
C TRP A 44 10.26 -29.42 0.52
N LEU A 45 10.32 -28.99 -0.75
CA LEU A 45 9.46 -27.92 -1.25
C LEU A 45 7.99 -28.36 -1.27
N TRP A 46 7.75 -29.56 -1.80
CA TRP A 46 6.41 -30.16 -1.87
C TRP A 46 5.83 -30.47 -0.51
N LEU A 47 6.65 -30.98 0.42
CA LEU A 47 6.24 -31.20 1.80
C LEU A 47 5.80 -29.90 2.47
N GLY A 48 6.58 -28.82 2.29
CA GLY A 48 6.22 -27.50 2.81
C GLY A 48 4.93 -26.95 2.21
N LEU A 49 4.75 -27.13 0.90
CA LEU A 49 3.54 -26.72 0.19
C LEU A 49 2.31 -27.51 0.67
N ALA A 50 2.43 -28.82 0.85
CA ALA A 50 1.37 -29.66 1.39
C ALA A 50 1.00 -29.23 2.82
N CYS A 51 1.99 -29.07 3.70
CA CYS A 51 1.77 -28.62 5.08
C CYS A 51 1.12 -27.23 5.14
N GLY A 52 1.58 -26.28 4.32
CA GLY A 52 1.01 -24.92 4.29
C GLY A 52 -0.37 -24.84 3.62
N ALA A 53 -0.74 -25.82 2.78
CA ALA A 53 -2.04 -25.91 2.14
C ALA A 53 -3.10 -26.61 3.01
N LEU A 54 -2.70 -27.32 4.08
CA LEU A 54 -3.64 -27.99 4.99
C LEU A 54 -4.71 -27.03 5.55
N PRO A 55 -4.37 -25.83 6.06
CA PRO A 55 -5.38 -24.90 6.58
C PRO A 55 -6.41 -24.48 5.53
N THR A 56 -5.98 -24.20 4.29
CA THR A 56 -6.87 -23.84 3.18
C THR A 56 -7.76 -25.00 2.78
N LEU A 57 -7.21 -26.22 2.69
CA LEU A 57 -7.97 -27.41 2.35
C LEU A 57 -9.01 -27.74 3.41
N ILE A 58 -8.65 -27.65 4.69
CA ILE A 58 -9.58 -27.85 5.83
C ILE A 58 -10.68 -26.78 5.81
N TRP A 59 -10.32 -25.52 5.57
CA TRP A 59 -11.30 -24.43 5.47
C TRP A 59 -12.24 -24.61 4.29
N LEU A 60 -11.71 -24.95 3.11
CA LEU A 60 -12.50 -25.18 1.90
C LEU A 60 -13.44 -26.37 2.07
N TRP A 61 -12.96 -27.45 2.69
CA TRP A 61 -13.78 -28.60 3.05
C TRP A 61 -14.94 -28.20 3.96
N LYS A 62 -14.65 -27.48 5.06
CA LYS A 62 -15.70 -26.99 5.97
C LYS A 62 -16.68 -26.04 5.26
N SER A 63 -16.18 -25.17 4.38
CA SER A 63 -17.00 -24.25 3.58
C SER A 63 -17.94 -25.00 2.63
N MET A 64 -17.45 -26.05 1.96
CA MET A 64 -18.27 -26.90 1.09
C MET A 64 -19.31 -27.70 1.87
N VAL A 65 -18.97 -28.18 3.08
CA VAL A 65 -19.94 -28.87 3.95
C VAL A 65 -21.04 -27.91 4.43
N ALA A 66 -20.69 -26.67 4.78
CA ALA A 66 -21.65 -25.70 5.32
C ALA A 66 -22.51 -25.01 4.24
N TYR A 67 -21.91 -24.66 3.11
CA TYR A 67 -22.53 -23.82 2.08
C TYR A 67 -22.70 -24.51 0.73
N GLY A 68 -22.25 -25.76 0.58
CA GLY A 68 -22.31 -26.48 -0.70
C GLY A 68 -21.36 -25.91 -1.76
N VAL A 69 -21.73 -26.04 -3.04
CA VAL A 69 -20.89 -25.64 -4.20
C VAL A 69 -20.66 -24.12 -4.26
N THR A 70 -21.52 -23.31 -3.62
CA THR A 70 -21.33 -21.86 -3.54
C THR A 70 -20.13 -21.48 -2.67
N GLY A 71 -19.83 -22.24 -1.62
CA GLY A 71 -18.64 -22.06 -0.78
C GLY A 71 -17.31 -22.22 -1.53
N PHE A 72 -17.31 -23.02 -2.62
CA PHE A 72 -16.16 -23.19 -3.51
C PHE A 72 -16.10 -22.16 -4.64
N THR A 73 -17.25 -21.79 -5.21
CA THR A 73 -17.30 -20.91 -6.38
C THR A 73 -17.19 -19.43 -6.02
N ALA A 74 -17.60 -19.00 -4.82
CA ALA A 74 -17.52 -17.60 -4.42
C ALA A 74 -16.08 -17.02 -4.42
N PRO A 75 -15.05 -17.70 -3.89
CA PRO A 75 -13.67 -17.22 -3.98
C PRO A 75 -13.12 -17.13 -5.41
N LEU A 76 -13.61 -17.98 -6.32
CA LEU A 76 -13.17 -18.04 -7.71
C LEU A 76 -13.91 -17.04 -8.62
N ARG A 77 -15.15 -16.67 -8.27
CA ARG A 77 -15.95 -15.69 -9.04
C ARG A 77 -15.36 -14.28 -9.01
N PHE A 78 -14.79 -13.86 -7.88
CA PHE A 78 -14.19 -12.52 -7.73
C PHE A 78 -13.09 -12.21 -8.76
N PRO A 79 -12.05 -13.05 -8.94
CA PRO A 79 -11.01 -12.81 -9.94
C PRO A 79 -11.48 -13.06 -11.37
N LEU A 80 -12.37 -14.03 -11.61
CA LEU A 80 -12.92 -14.24 -12.96
C LEU A 80 -13.73 -13.02 -13.41
N GLY A 81 -14.59 -12.48 -12.54
CA GLY A 81 -15.35 -11.25 -12.82
C GLY A 81 -14.44 -10.08 -13.18
N LYS A 82 -13.36 -9.86 -12.40
CA LYS A 82 -12.36 -8.81 -12.67
C LYS A 82 -11.51 -9.02 -13.93
N ALA A 83 -11.32 -10.26 -14.36
CA ALA A 83 -10.58 -10.58 -15.58
C ALA A 83 -11.45 -10.44 -16.84
N THR A 84 -12.77 -10.64 -16.71
CA THR A 84 -13.73 -10.54 -17.82
C THR A 84 -14.38 -9.16 -17.96
N GLU A 85 -14.19 -8.26 -16.99
CA GLU A 85 -14.62 -6.86 -17.11
C GLU A 85 -13.90 -6.20 -18.30
N THR A 86 -14.70 -5.68 -19.22
CA THR A 86 -14.31 -5.14 -20.53
C THR A 86 -13.52 -3.84 -20.38
N GLY A 87 -12.25 -3.95 -20.03
CA GLY A 87 -11.27 -2.86 -20.11
C GLY A 87 -10.43 -2.95 -21.38
N PHE A 88 -9.94 -1.82 -21.88
CA PHE A 88 -8.88 -1.83 -22.89
C PHE A 88 -7.66 -2.61 -22.36
N PRO A 89 -7.07 -3.52 -23.13
CA PRO A 89 -5.85 -4.21 -22.72
C PRO A 89 -4.75 -3.17 -22.46
N LEU A 90 -3.99 -3.35 -21.37
CA LEU A 90 -2.91 -2.47 -20.90
C LEU A 90 -3.33 -1.13 -20.28
N SER A 91 -4.63 -0.86 -20.08
CA SER A 91 -5.09 0.37 -19.41
C SER A 91 -4.57 0.52 -17.97
N GLY A 92 -4.27 -0.60 -17.29
CA GLY A 92 -3.67 -0.61 -15.96
C GLY A 92 -2.19 -0.23 -15.94
N PHE A 93 -1.46 -0.29 -17.07
CA PHE A 93 -0.03 -0.04 -17.10
C PHE A 93 0.39 1.35 -16.55
N PRO A 94 -0.12 2.49 -17.08
CA PRO A 94 0.25 3.80 -16.57
C PRO A 94 -0.12 3.99 -15.10
N PHE A 95 -1.26 3.43 -14.68
CA PHE A 95 -1.70 3.44 -13.29
C PHE A 95 -0.70 2.74 -12.37
N TYR A 96 -0.33 1.49 -12.67
CA TYR A 96 0.58 0.72 -11.83
C TYR A 96 2.02 1.23 -11.86
N VAL A 97 2.50 1.73 -13.00
CA VAL A 97 3.81 2.39 -13.07
C VAL A 97 3.83 3.64 -12.18
N GLY A 98 2.77 4.45 -12.24
CA GLY A 98 2.59 5.61 -11.37
C GLY A 98 2.53 5.21 -9.89
N ALA A 99 1.72 4.21 -9.54
CA ALA A 99 1.58 3.71 -8.17
C ALA A 99 2.88 3.11 -7.60
N ILE A 100 3.64 2.37 -8.41
CA ILE A 100 4.96 1.86 -8.01
C ILE A 100 5.92 3.03 -7.78
N PHE A 101 5.93 4.01 -8.67
CA PHE A 101 6.83 5.15 -8.56
C PHE A 101 6.50 6.03 -7.36
N ALA A 102 5.22 6.32 -7.12
CA ALA A 102 4.75 7.11 -5.99
C ALA A 102 4.89 6.34 -4.66
N GLY A 103 4.46 5.09 -4.62
CA GLY A 103 4.48 4.26 -3.41
C GLY A 103 5.88 3.80 -2.98
N PHE A 104 6.89 3.97 -3.83
CA PHE A 104 8.29 3.65 -3.52
C PHE A 104 9.17 4.90 -3.29
N LEU A 105 8.58 6.09 -3.14
CA LEU A 105 9.32 7.26 -2.68
C LEU A 105 9.87 7.02 -1.26
N PRO A 106 11.10 7.48 -0.94
CA PRO A 106 11.98 8.34 -1.74
C PRO A 106 12.87 7.61 -2.75
N TRP A 107 12.80 6.28 -2.84
CA TRP A 107 13.77 5.46 -3.58
C TRP A 107 13.43 5.27 -5.06
N SER A 108 12.20 5.57 -5.48
CA SER A 108 11.75 5.35 -6.86
C SER A 108 12.57 6.03 -7.96
N PRO A 109 13.16 7.24 -7.77
CA PRO A 109 14.03 7.83 -8.79
C PRO A 109 15.29 7.01 -9.08
N LEU A 110 15.66 6.05 -8.21
CA LEU A 110 16.78 5.14 -8.42
C LEU A 110 16.44 3.96 -9.33
N LEU A 111 15.16 3.62 -9.51
CA LEU A 111 14.77 2.42 -10.26
C LEU A 111 15.30 2.41 -11.69
N PRO A 112 15.20 3.50 -12.49
CA PRO A 112 15.76 3.51 -13.85
C PRO A 112 17.28 3.27 -13.86
N PHE A 113 18.01 3.86 -12.89
CA PHE A 113 19.45 3.68 -12.76
C PHE A 113 19.83 2.27 -12.32
N ALA A 114 19.03 1.67 -11.44
CA ALA A 114 19.22 0.31 -10.95
C ALA A 114 18.98 -0.71 -12.07
N VAL A 115 17.92 -0.55 -12.88
CA VAL A 115 17.64 -1.42 -14.05
C VAL A 115 18.75 -1.33 -15.10
N ALA A 116 19.27 -0.12 -15.36
CA ALA A 116 20.37 0.13 -16.28
C ALA A 116 21.76 -0.16 -15.68
N SER A 117 21.83 -0.64 -14.43
CA SER A 117 23.07 -0.79 -13.69
C SER A 117 23.99 -1.85 -14.30
N PRO A 118 25.28 -1.55 -14.49
CA PRO A 118 26.28 -2.55 -14.84
C PRO A 118 26.33 -3.70 -13.83
N SER A 119 25.97 -3.50 -12.56
CA SER A 119 25.94 -4.59 -11.56
C SER A 119 25.08 -5.79 -11.98
N LEU A 120 24.04 -5.55 -12.77
CA LEU A 120 23.15 -6.58 -13.29
C LEU A 120 23.74 -7.22 -14.53
N TRP A 121 24.35 -6.42 -15.41
CA TRP A 121 24.75 -6.84 -16.76
C TRP A 121 26.22 -7.25 -16.90
N ALA A 122 27.09 -6.73 -16.05
CA ALA A 122 28.52 -7.01 -16.04
C ALA A 122 28.74 -8.47 -15.67
N ASP A 123 29.48 -9.15 -16.54
CA ASP A 123 29.96 -10.49 -16.32
C ASP A 123 31.17 -10.37 -15.39
N GLN A 124 30.94 -10.40 -14.07
CA GLN A 124 32.02 -10.50 -13.09
C GLN A 124 32.59 -11.93 -13.10
N GLY A 125 33.17 -12.31 -14.24
CA GLY A 125 34.14 -13.39 -14.29
C GLY A 125 35.44 -12.86 -13.70
N MET A 126 35.77 -13.22 -12.46
CA MET A 126 37.10 -13.75 -12.08
C MET A 126 37.40 -13.73 -10.58
N THR A 127 36.66 -13.03 -9.71
CA THR A 127 37.07 -12.93 -8.30
C THR A 127 35.93 -13.22 -7.34
N PHE A 128 36.06 -14.35 -6.64
CA PHE A 128 35.22 -14.88 -5.56
C PHE A 128 33.91 -15.57 -5.95
N GLY A 129 33.95 -16.91 -5.94
CA GLY A 129 32.83 -17.78 -5.60
C GLY A 129 31.66 -17.79 -6.58
N ARG A 130 31.67 -18.75 -7.51
CA ARG A 130 30.61 -19.06 -8.49
C ARG A 130 29.18 -19.07 -7.89
N GLN A 131 28.50 -17.93 -7.85
CA GLN A 131 27.04 -17.85 -7.84
C GLN A 131 26.60 -17.34 -9.22
N PRO A 132 25.70 -18.02 -9.95
CA PRO A 132 25.53 -17.72 -11.37
C PRO A 132 24.67 -16.47 -11.54
N ILE A 133 25.31 -15.37 -11.95
CA ILE A 133 24.80 -14.02 -12.21
C ILE A 133 23.45 -14.02 -12.98
N VAL A 134 23.24 -15.01 -13.86
CA VAL A 134 21.99 -15.23 -14.60
C VAL A 134 20.76 -15.40 -13.68
N HIS A 135 20.91 -16.00 -12.49
CA HIS A 135 19.78 -16.26 -11.59
C HIS A 135 19.27 -14.98 -10.94
N ARG A 136 20.18 -14.07 -10.62
CA ARG A 136 19.87 -12.77 -10.01
C ARG A 136 19.06 -11.91 -10.99
N ARG A 137 19.43 -11.89 -12.28
CA ARG A 137 18.71 -11.13 -13.33
C ARG A 137 17.26 -11.57 -13.48
N TRP A 138 17.02 -12.88 -13.53
CA TRP A 138 15.67 -13.40 -13.73
C TRP A 138 14.79 -13.22 -12.49
N LEU A 139 15.38 -13.32 -11.29
CA LEU A 139 14.64 -13.06 -10.06
C LEU A 139 14.30 -11.58 -9.90
N LEU A 140 15.27 -10.69 -10.12
CA LEU A 140 15.11 -9.26 -9.84
C LEU A 140 14.42 -8.47 -10.96
N LEU A 141 14.44 -8.96 -12.20
CA LEU A 141 13.83 -8.26 -13.34
C LEU A 141 12.62 -9.00 -13.88
N ALA A 142 12.75 -10.29 -14.21
CA ALA A 142 11.66 -11.03 -14.85
C ALA A 142 10.48 -11.24 -13.91
N ALA A 143 10.72 -11.43 -12.61
CA ALA A 143 9.63 -11.60 -11.65
C ALA A 143 8.75 -10.34 -11.48
N PRO A 144 9.30 -9.17 -11.08
CA PRO A 144 8.50 -7.96 -10.98
C PRO A 144 7.94 -7.49 -12.33
N ALA A 145 8.65 -7.70 -13.45
CA ALA A 145 8.14 -7.35 -14.78
C ALA A 145 6.91 -8.21 -15.15
N THR A 146 6.92 -9.50 -14.81
CA THR A 146 5.79 -10.39 -15.05
C THR A 146 4.60 -10.01 -14.18
N MET A 147 4.84 -9.66 -12.90
CA MET A 147 3.78 -9.12 -12.03
C MET A 147 3.20 -7.82 -12.58
N LEU A 148 4.04 -6.88 -13.01
CA LEU A 148 3.59 -5.62 -13.61
C LEU A 148 2.78 -5.86 -14.89
N LEU A 149 3.22 -6.79 -15.73
CA LEU A 149 2.51 -7.15 -16.97
C LEU A 149 1.14 -7.77 -16.66
N LEU A 150 1.07 -8.69 -15.70
CA LEU A 150 -0.21 -9.26 -15.26
C LEU A 150 -1.14 -8.17 -14.72
N LEU A 151 -0.63 -7.24 -13.92
CA LEU A 151 -1.40 -6.09 -13.43
C LEU A 151 -1.85 -5.16 -14.55
N ALA A 152 -1.00 -4.92 -15.56
CA ALA A 152 -1.36 -4.10 -16.71
C ALA A 152 -2.56 -4.67 -17.49
N PHE A 153 -2.74 -5.98 -17.48
CA PHE A 153 -3.90 -6.65 -18.09
C PHE A 153 -5.14 -6.72 -17.18
N THR A 154 -5.02 -6.37 -15.89
CA THR A 154 -6.20 -6.31 -15.01
C THR A 154 -6.96 -5.00 -15.19
N SER A 155 -8.28 -5.09 -15.36
CA SER A 155 -9.17 -3.92 -15.44
C SER A 155 -9.27 -3.20 -14.09
N SER A 156 -9.19 -3.94 -12.98
CA SER A 156 -9.30 -3.37 -11.64
C SER A 156 -8.01 -2.69 -11.19
N GLN A 157 -8.04 -1.38 -11.00
CA GLN A 157 -6.91 -0.54 -10.58
C GLN A 157 -6.94 -0.32 -9.06
N HIS A 158 -6.11 -1.06 -8.31
CA HIS A 158 -5.93 -0.84 -6.86
C HIS A 158 -4.45 -0.84 -6.51
N ASP A 159 -3.98 0.21 -5.82
CA ASP A 159 -2.55 0.40 -5.48
C ASP A 159 -1.96 -0.80 -4.71
N GLN A 160 -2.75 -1.40 -3.82
CA GLN A 160 -2.35 -2.55 -3.01
C GLN A 160 -1.96 -3.81 -3.80
N TYR A 161 -2.27 -3.87 -5.10
CA TYR A 161 -1.87 -4.97 -5.97
C TYR A 161 -0.42 -4.85 -6.42
N ALA A 162 0.18 -3.66 -6.39
CA ALA A 162 1.60 -3.44 -6.67
C ALA A 162 2.52 -3.85 -5.52
N LEU A 163 2.00 -4.06 -4.29
CA LEU A 163 2.79 -4.37 -3.10
C LEU A 163 3.85 -5.48 -3.28
N PRO A 164 3.57 -6.60 -3.97
CA PRO A 164 4.55 -7.67 -4.16
C PRO A 164 5.77 -7.26 -5.01
N ILE A 165 5.71 -6.15 -5.75
CA ILE A 165 6.80 -5.66 -6.61
C ILE A 165 7.87 -4.92 -5.77
N TYR A 166 7.48 -4.25 -4.69
CA TYR A 166 8.40 -3.40 -3.90
C TYR A 166 9.62 -4.14 -3.32
N PRO A 167 9.53 -5.39 -2.81
CA PRO A 167 10.70 -6.12 -2.36
C PRO A 167 11.76 -6.33 -3.46
N PHE A 168 11.32 -6.59 -4.70
CA PHE A 168 12.24 -6.76 -5.84
C PHE A 168 12.87 -5.44 -6.25
N ALA A 169 12.07 -4.37 -6.29
CA ALA A 169 12.54 -3.00 -6.52
C ALA A 169 13.60 -2.58 -5.48
N ALA A 170 13.37 -2.86 -4.20
CA ALA A 170 14.32 -2.60 -3.11
C ALA A 170 15.62 -3.39 -3.28
N LEU A 171 15.54 -4.70 -3.56
CA LEU A 171 16.72 -5.54 -3.80
C LEU A 171 17.52 -5.09 -5.03
N LEU A 172 16.84 -4.62 -6.08
CA LEU A 172 17.47 -4.09 -7.29
C LEU A 172 18.27 -2.82 -6.98
N ILE A 173 17.70 -1.89 -6.22
CA ILE A 173 18.39 -0.66 -5.81
C ILE A 173 19.53 -0.96 -4.84
N ALA A 174 19.33 -1.84 -3.87
CA ALA A 174 20.38 -2.25 -2.94
C ALA A 174 21.57 -2.87 -3.70
N ALA A 175 21.29 -3.71 -4.70
CA ALA A 175 22.30 -4.30 -5.58
C ALA A 175 23.13 -3.25 -6.33
N ASP A 176 22.45 -2.24 -6.89
CA ASP A 176 23.09 -1.15 -7.62
C ASP A 176 23.94 -0.26 -6.71
N LEU A 177 23.41 0.10 -5.54
CA LEU A 177 24.13 0.92 -4.55
C LEU A 177 25.37 0.20 -4.02
N ASP A 178 25.26 -1.10 -3.70
CA ASP A 178 26.39 -1.91 -3.23
C ASP A 178 27.50 -2.01 -4.28
N TYR A 179 27.14 -2.26 -5.55
CA TYR A 179 28.08 -2.25 -6.65
C TYR A 179 28.81 -0.90 -6.79
N ARG A 180 28.08 0.21 -6.73
CA ARG A 180 28.65 1.56 -6.81
C ARG A 180 29.57 1.88 -5.63
N LEU A 181 29.28 1.31 -4.46
CA LEU A 181 30.15 1.44 -3.29
C LEU A 181 31.43 0.61 -3.45
N ALA A 182 31.32 -0.61 -3.99
CA ALA A 182 32.44 -1.55 -4.16
C ALA A 182 33.38 -1.19 -5.32
N ASP A 183 32.85 -0.78 -6.47
CA ASP A 183 33.63 -0.51 -7.71
C ASP A 183 34.46 0.77 -7.61
N THR A 184 34.36 1.56 -6.52
CA THR A 184 35.23 2.71 -6.28
C THR A 184 36.71 2.33 -6.11
N HIS A 185 37.02 1.07 -5.80
CA HIS A 185 38.40 0.58 -5.69
C HIS A 185 39.06 0.27 -7.06
N THR A 186 38.26 0.01 -8.10
CA THR A 186 38.71 -0.37 -9.45
C THR A 186 38.45 0.71 -10.52
N ALA A 187 37.49 1.61 -10.28
CA ALA A 187 37.06 2.65 -11.21
C ALA A 187 38.13 3.67 -11.59
N GLN A 188 39.22 3.80 -10.81
CA GLN A 188 40.31 4.73 -11.16
C GLN A 188 41.08 4.29 -12.41
N ARG A 189 41.07 2.99 -12.78
CA ARG A 189 41.71 2.48 -14.02
C ARG A 189 40.77 2.39 -15.23
N LEU A 190 39.46 2.31 -15.03
CA LEU A 190 38.48 2.21 -16.14
C LEU A 190 37.96 3.58 -16.63
N ARG A 191 38.15 4.63 -15.84
CA ARG A 191 37.71 6.01 -16.16
C ARG A 191 38.39 6.60 -17.41
N GLU A 192 39.56 6.10 -17.80
CA GLU A 192 40.27 6.56 -19.00
C GLU A 192 39.73 5.98 -20.31
N ARG A 193 38.89 4.92 -20.26
CA ARG A 193 38.49 4.18 -21.48
C ARG A 193 37.01 4.27 -21.87
N SER A 194 36.15 4.86 -21.04
CA SER A 194 34.72 4.99 -21.37
C SER A 194 34.19 6.41 -21.13
N SER A 195 34.55 7.34 -22.01
CA SER A 195 34.01 8.70 -22.09
C SER A 195 32.55 8.79 -22.58
N GLY A 196 31.87 7.66 -22.77
CA GLY A 196 30.61 7.61 -23.51
C GLY A 196 29.30 7.80 -22.74
N LEU A 197 29.22 7.65 -21.41
CA LEU A 197 27.91 7.62 -20.73
C LEU A 197 27.94 8.22 -19.29
N GLY A 198 27.97 9.56 -19.20
CA GLY A 198 27.95 10.31 -17.93
C GLY A 198 26.70 10.10 -17.04
N TRP A 199 25.63 9.52 -17.60
CA TRP A 199 24.38 9.14 -16.92
C TRP A 199 24.55 8.03 -15.88
N ARG A 200 25.72 7.39 -15.83
CA ARG A 200 26.03 6.32 -14.87
C ARG A 200 26.68 6.82 -13.59
N SER A 201 26.96 8.12 -13.46
CA SER A 201 27.62 8.68 -12.28
C SER A 201 26.63 8.99 -11.15
N LEU A 202 27.09 8.89 -9.91
CA LEU A 202 26.30 9.24 -8.73
C LEU A 202 25.83 10.70 -8.73
N SER A 203 26.58 11.57 -9.42
CA SER A 203 26.22 12.96 -9.66
C SER A 203 24.97 13.10 -10.54
N SER A 204 24.76 12.21 -11.51
CA SER A 204 23.54 12.19 -12.34
C SER A 204 22.31 11.81 -11.51
N ILE A 205 22.45 10.83 -10.62
CA ILE A 205 21.40 10.44 -9.67
C ILE A 205 21.08 11.61 -8.73
N ALA A 206 22.10 12.20 -8.11
CA ALA A 206 21.93 13.35 -7.22
C ALA A 206 21.28 14.53 -7.93
N ALA A 207 21.65 14.79 -9.20
CA ALA A 207 21.03 15.84 -10.02
C ALA A 207 19.53 15.57 -10.25
N VAL A 208 19.13 14.33 -10.54
CA VAL A 208 17.71 13.96 -10.67
C VAL A 208 16.94 14.24 -9.37
N TYR A 209 17.51 13.89 -8.22
CA TYR A 209 16.90 14.23 -6.92
C TYR A 209 16.81 15.73 -6.68
N CYS A 210 17.85 16.51 -7.01
CA CYS A 210 17.84 17.96 -6.91
C CYS A 210 16.79 18.59 -7.84
N CYS A 211 16.65 18.10 -9.08
CA CYS A 211 15.64 18.57 -10.03
C CYS A 211 14.23 18.27 -9.52
N LEU A 212 13.97 17.04 -9.07
CA LEU A 212 12.68 16.66 -8.47
C LEU A 212 12.35 17.51 -7.24
N ALA A 213 13.31 17.68 -6.34
CA ALA A 213 13.15 18.53 -5.17
C ALA A 213 12.86 19.98 -5.56
N GLY A 214 13.59 20.52 -6.56
CA GLY A 214 13.38 21.86 -7.07
C GLY A 214 11.98 22.05 -7.67
N ILE A 215 11.51 21.09 -8.49
CA ILE A 215 10.16 21.13 -9.07
C ILE A 215 9.09 21.15 -7.97
N VAL A 216 9.22 20.28 -6.96
CA VAL A 216 8.27 20.24 -5.84
C VAL A 216 8.31 21.53 -5.03
N LEU A 217 9.49 22.08 -4.72
CA LEU A 217 9.60 23.34 -3.99
C LEU A 217 9.00 24.51 -4.78
N VAL A 218 9.29 24.63 -6.08
CA VAL A 218 8.70 25.65 -6.94
C VAL A 218 7.18 25.49 -7.01
N PHE A 219 6.68 24.26 -7.09
CA PHE A 219 5.25 23.97 -7.08
C PHE A 219 4.58 24.38 -5.75
N CYS A 220 5.20 24.05 -4.61
CA CYS A 220 4.69 24.41 -3.28
C CYS A 220 4.72 25.93 -3.06
N PHE A 221 5.85 26.60 -3.33
CA PHE A 221 5.99 28.05 -3.12
C PHE A 221 5.24 28.88 -4.17
N GLY A 222 5.02 28.35 -5.38
CA GLY A 222 4.24 28.99 -6.44
C GLY A 222 2.72 28.92 -6.22
N GLY A 223 2.26 28.44 -5.06
CA GLY A 223 0.83 28.31 -4.75
C GLY A 223 0.13 27.16 -5.47
N GLY A 224 0.87 26.20 -6.03
CA GLY A 224 0.30 25.05 -6.75
C GLY A 224 -0.63 24.21 -5.87
N LEU A 225 -0.27 24.04 -4.59
CA LEU A 225 -1.11 23.34 -3.60
C LEU A 225 -2.42 24.08 -3.30
N LEU A 226 -2.38 25.42 -3.21
CA LEU A 226 -3.58 26.24 -2.98
C LEU A 226 -4.55 26.12 -4.16
N ARG A 227 -4.04 26.15 -5.39
CA ARG A 227 -4.87 25.96 -6.60
C ARG A 227 -5.53 24.58 -6.65
N ILE A 228 -4.84 23.54 -6.19
CA ILE A 228 -5.44 22.19 -6.08
C ILE A 228 -6.48 22.16 -4.95
N ALA A 229 -6.20 22.79 -3.82
CA ALA A 229 -7.15 22.88 -2.71
C ALA A 229 -8.46 23.56 -3.14
N GLU A 230 -8.37 24.63 -3.93
CA GLU A 230 -9.54 25.35 -4.45
C GLU A 230 -10.35 24.52 -5.46
N GLN A 231 -9.71 23.63 -6.20
CA GLN A 231 -10.35 22.84 -7.26
C GLN A 231 -10.81 21.44 -6.80
N SER A 232 -10.41 20.99 -5.61
CA SER A 232 -10.67 19.65 -5.13
C SER A 232 -11.51 19.64 -3.85
N ASP A 233 -12.60 18.87 -3.83
CA ASP A 233 -13.40 18.57 -2.63
C ASP A 233 -12.67 17.63 -1.65
N THR A 234 -11.33 17.70 -1.61
CA THR A 234 -10.53 16.83 -0.78
C THR A 234 -10.55 17.32 0.66
N THR A 235 -10.88 16.43 1.60
CA THR A 235 -10.83 16.70 3.05
C THR A 235 -9.40 16.69 3.61
N LEU A 236 -8.40 16.65 2.74
CA LEU A 236 -6.99 16.62 3.12
C LEU A 236 -6.53 18.05 3.41
N ASP A 237 -5.87 18.20 4.55
CA ASP A 237 -5.27 19.47 4.95
C ASP A 237 -4.03 19.74 4.07
N MET A 238 -4.27 20.50 2.99
CA MET A 238 -3.26 20.78 1.96
C MET A 238 -2.08 21.60 2.50
N GLU A 239 -2.28 22.40 3.54
CA GLU A 239 -1.20 23.14 4.21
C GLU A 239 -0.23 22.16 4.90
N LYS A 240 -0.77 21.20 5.65
CA LYS A 240 0.03 20.15 6.30
C LYS A 240 0.74 19.26 5.28
N LEU A 241 0.06 18.93 4.19
CA LEU A 241 0.66 18.17 3.09
C LEU A 241 1.83 18.95 2.46
N GLY A 242 1.63 20.25 2.24
CA GLY A 242 2.66 21.15 1.72
C GLY A 242 3.90 21.22 2.60
N LEU A 243 3.72 21.30 3.93
CA LEU A 243 4.83 21.29 4.88
C LEU A 243 5.64 19.99 4.76
N LEU A 244 4.97 18.84 4.64
CA LEU A 244 5.62 17.55 4.48
C LEU A 244 6.39 17.45 3.15
N LEU A 245 5.81 17.96 2.06
CA LEU A 245 6.46 18.03 0.74
C LEU A 245 7.67 18.96 0.74
N VAL A 246 7.59 20.11 1.40
CA VAL A 246 8.74 21.02 1.53
C VAL A 246 9.85 20.37 2.35
N LEU A 247 9.52 19.68 3.45
CA LEU A 247 10.49 19.00 4.30
C LEU A 247 11.25 17.92 3.52
N ILE A 248 10.55 17.02 2.82
CA ILE A 248 11.18 15.93 2.06
C ILE A 248 12.06 16.48 0.92
N SER A 249 11.57 17.47 0.17
CA SER A 249 12.32 18.08 -0.93
C SER A 249 13.56 18.80 -0.41
N SER A 250 13.48 19.47 0.75
CA SER A 250 14.64 20.11 1.38
C SER A 250 15.72 19.10 1.76
N VAL A 251 15.34 17.93 2.30
CA VAL A 251 16.30 16.87 2.65
C VAL A 251 16.95 16.28 1.39
N TRP A 252 16.20 16.07 0.31
CA TRP A 252 16.76 15.59 -0.95
C TRP A 252 17.70 16.59 -1.60
N LEU A 253 17.36 17.87 -1.58
CA LEU A 253 18.19 18.95 -2.11
C LEU A 253 19.49 19.08 -1.30
N LEU A 254 19.41 19.03 0.02
CA LEU A 254 20.58 19.02 0.90
C LEU A 254 21.46 17.79 0.61
N GLY A 255 20.86 16.60 0.53
CA GLY A 255 21.58 15.38 0.20
C GLY A 255 22.28 15.44 -1.16
N GLY A 256 21.60 15.95 -2.19
CA GLY A 256 22.18 16.11 -3.52
C GLY A 256 23.29 17.17 -3.55
N LEU A 257 23.12 18.28 -2.84
CA LEU A 257 24.15 19.31 -2.69
C LEU A 257 25.40 18.76 -1.98
N MET A 258 25.24 17.90 -0.98
CA MET A 258 26.35 17.21 -0.32
C MET A 258 27.12 16.31 -1.30
N VAL A 259 26.47 15.72 -2.30
CA VAL A 259 27.17 14.94 -3.33
C VAL A 259 27.96 15.84 -4.29
N TYR A 260 27.45 17.03 -4.60
CA TYR A 260 28.06 17.95 -5.58
C TYR A 260 29.15 18.87 -5.00
N TRP A 261 28.96 19.38 -3.78
CA TRP A 261 29.87 20.32 -3.12
C TRP A 261 31.02 19.61 -2.40
N SER A 262 30.81 18.36 -2.01
CA SER A 262 31.83 17.62 -1.27
C SER A 262 33.08 17.39 -2.14
N ARG A 263 34.22 17.98 -1.74
CA ARG A 263 35.56 17.61 -2.23
C ARG A 263 35.99 16.19 -1.81
N LYS A 264 35.11 15.44 -1.14
CA LYS A 264 35.38 14.09 -0.64
C LYS A 264 35.23 13.07 -1.77
N THR A 265 35.84 11.92 -1.57
CA THR A 265 35.70 10.78 -2.48
C THR A 265 34.24 10.33 -2.59
N LEU A 266 33.86 9.73 -3.73
CA LEU A 266 32.49 9.25 -3.98
C LEU A 266 31.94 8.41 -2.82
N ARG A 267 32.75 7.50 -2.26
CA ARG A 267 32.40 6.64 -1.11
C ARG A 267 32.05 7.43 0.14
N GLN A 268 32.74 8.56 0.39
CA GLN A 268 32.49 9.43 1.53
C GLN A 268 31.22 10.28 1.34
N SER A 269 30.77 10.49 0.11
CA SER A 269 29.53 11.23 -0.21
C SER A 269 28.30 10.31 -0.30
N VAL A 270 28.45 9.03 -0.67
CA VAL A 270 27.32 8.08 -0.76
C VAL A 270 26.72 7.74 0.59
N LYS A 271 27.55 7.46 1.59
CA LYS A 271 27.06 7.14 2.94
C LYS A 271 26.15 8.23 3.53
N PRO A 272 26.59 9.51 3.62
CA PRO A 272 25.73 10.56 4.14
C PRO A 272 24.50 10.79 3.26
N TRP A 273 24.61 10.62 1.93
CA TRP A 273 23.47 10.74 1.02
C TRP A 273 22.40 9.65 1.26
N ILE A 274 22.80 8.40 1.45
CA ILE A 274 21.89 7.30 1.87
C ILE A 274 21.29 7.60 3.25
N THR A 275 22.11 8.08 4.19
CA THR A 275 21.62 8.49 5.52
C THR A 275 20.55 9.57 5.43
N CYS A 276 20.73 10.59 4.58
CA CYS A 276 19.71 11.62 4.35
C CYS A 276 18.41 11.03 3.80
N HIS A 277 18.47 10.07 2.88
CA HIS A 277 17.28 9.39 2.35
C HIS A 277 16.55 8.57 3.42
N ILE A 278 17.28 7.78 4.21
CA ILE A 278 16.69 7.02 5.32
C ILE A 278 16.06 7.96 6.35
N LEU A 279 16.77 9.04 6.71
CA LEU A 279 16.26 10.04 7.64
C LEU A 279 15.00 10.72 7.09
N SER A 280 14.97 11.04 5.78
CA SER A 280 13.80 11.62 5.12
C SER A 280 12.58 10.68 5.21
N ALA A 281 12.78 9.37 5.00
CA ALA A 281 11.70 8.39 5.09
C ALA A 281 11.09 8.34 6.51
N TRP A 282 11.95 8.35 7.54
CA TRP A 282 11.48 8.43 8.93
C TRP A 282 10.79 9.75 9.23
N LEU A 283 11.34 10.88 8.79
CA LEU A 283 10.72 12.19 8.98
C LEU A 283 9.33 12.28 8.35
N ILE A 284 9.11 11.67 7.19
CA ILE A 284 7.77 11.58 6.56
C ILE A 284 6.82 10.75 7.42
N ILE A 285 7.27 9.59 7.91
CA ILE A 285 6.42 8.74 8.77
C ILE A 285 6.05 9.49 10.04
N PHE A 286 7.03 10.09 10.73
CA PHE A 286 6.76 10.90 11.92
C PHE A 286 5.88 12.11 11.60
N GLY A 287 6.16 12.82 10.50
CA GLY A 287 5.38 13.97 10.05
C GLY A 287 3.94 13.59 9.74
N THR A 288 3.70 12.48 9.03
CA THR A 288 2.33 12.01 8.73
C THR A 288 1.54 11.65 9.99
N VAL A 289 2.19 11.03 10.99
CA VAL A 289 1.57 10.78 12.30
C VAL A 289 1.26 12.08 13.03
N HIS A 290 2.25 12.98 13.19
CA HIS A 290 2.10 14.20 13.98
C HIS A 290 1.16 15.23 13.35
N LEU A 291 1.13 15.31 12.03
CA LEU A 291 0.18 16.16 11.29
C LEU A 291 -1.25 15.57 11.29
N GLY A 292 -1.43 14.35 11.81
CA GLY A 292 -2.72 13.70 11.96
C GLY A 292 -3.22 13.03 10.69
N PHE A 293 -2.39 12.83 9.66
CA PHE A 293 -2.78 12.05 8.48
C PHE A 293 -3.05 10.58 8.83
N ILE A 294 -2.41 10.07 9.89
CA ILE A 294 -2.65 8.74 10.43
C ILE A 294 -3.56 8.88 11.66
N GLY A 295 -4.71 8.19 11.65
CA GLY A 295 -5.68 8.19 12.75
C GLY A 295 -6.72 9.32 12.73
N ASN A 296 -6.66 10.24 11.76
CA ASN A 296 -7.72 11.22 11.49
C ASN A 296 -8.28 11.09 10.07
N TYR A 297 -8.97 9.98 9.81
CA TYR A 297 -9.61 9.65 8.52
C TYR A 297 -10.62 10.68 8.00
N SER A 298 -11.34 11.37 8.89
CA SER A 298 -12.22 12.49 8.56
C SER A 298 -12.24 13.51 9.71
N PRO A 299 -11.50 14.63 9.58
CA PRO A 299 -11.49 15.69 10.59
C PRO A 299 -12.88 16.28 10.86
N ALA A 300 -13.72 16.38 9.82
CA ALA A 300 -15.07 16.92 9.93
C ALA A 300 -15.99 16.02 10.77
N ILE A 301 -16.01 14.72 10.49
CA ILE A 301 -16.82 13.75 11.27
C ILE A 301 -16.28 13.63 12.69
N LYS A 302 -14.95 13.65 12.87
CA LYS A 302 -14.34 13.67 14.19
C LYS A 302 -14.78 14.90 14.99
N ALA A 303 -14.72 16.09 14.39
CA ALA A 303 -15.15 17.34 15.02
C ALA A 303 -16.65 17.33 15.34
N PHE A 304 -17.48 16.77 14.44
CA PHE A 304 -18.91 16.58 14.66
C PHE A 304 -19.18 15.70 15.90
N LEU A 305 -18.52 14.56 16.03
CA LEU A 305 -18.68 13.65 17.18
C LEU A 305 -18.07 14.20 18.48
N GLN A 306 -17.10 15.10 18.38
CA GLN A 306 -16.45 15.78 19.52
C GLN A 306 -17.21 17.02 19.99
N GLN A 307 -18.38 17.33 19.43
CA GLN A 307 -19.23 18.38 19.96
C GLN A 307 -19.59 18.05 21.43
N PRO A 308 -19.48 19.00 22.39
CA PRO A 308 -19.60 18.69 23.81
C PRO A 308 -20.88 17.92 24.17
N HIS A 309 -22.02 18.33 23.62
CA HIS A 309 -23.33 17.71 23.86
C HIS A 309 -23.44 16.27 23.32
N LEU A 310 -22.70 15.92 22.26
CA LEU A 310 -22.68 14.55 21.73
C LEU A 310 -21.67 13.69 22.48
N GLN A 311 -20.51 14.26 22.82
CA GLN A 311 -19.48 13.53 23.55
C GLN A 311 -19.98 13.04 24.90
N ASP A 312 -20.74 13.86 25.64
CA ASP A 312 -21.34 13.47 26.92
C ASP A 312 -22.30 12.28 26.79
N ILE A 313 -23.06 12.23 25.68
CA ILE A 313 -24.02 11.17 25.40
C ILE A 313 -23.31 9.89 24.92
N LEU A 314 -22.39 10.02 23.96
CA LEU A 314 -21.69 8.89 23.33
C LEU A 314 -20.61 8.27 24.23
N SER A 315 -20.14 8.98 25.25
CA SER A 315 -19.20 8.45 26.24
C SER A 315 -19.87 7.62 27.33
N THR A 316 -21.18 7.76 27.51
CA THR A 316 -21.93 7.08 28.58
C THR A 316 -22.82 5.96 28.07
N THR A 317 -23.27 6.05 26.81
CA THR A 317 -24.26 5.12 26.25
C THR A 317 -23.81 4.63 24.88
N PRO A 318 -23.80 3.30 24.62
CA PRO A 318 -23.48 2.76 23.29
C PRO A 318 -24.51 3.23 22.26
N ALA A 319 -24.04 3.66 21.10
CA ALA A 319 -24.90 3.96 19.95
C ALA A 319 -24.86 2.83 18.92
N ASP A 320 -26.00 2.21 18.65
CA ASP A 320 -26.15 1.16 17.65
C ASP A 320 -26.10 1.75 16.22
N LEU A 321 -25.90 0.90 15.22
CA LEU A 321 -26.02 1.23 13.78
C LEU A 321 -27.17 0.41 13.18
N VAL A 322 -28.04 1.03 12.40
CA VAL A 322 -29.13 0.32 11.70
C VAL A 322 -29.08 0.58 10.22
N ASN A 323 -29.05 -0.48 9.41
CA ASN A 323 -29.07 -0.40 7.96
C ASN A 323 -27.88 0.41 7.37
N MET A 324 -26.73 0.41 8.05
CA MET A 324 -25.53 1.17 7.64
C MET A 324 -24.32 0.30 7.30
N ASP A 325 -24.46 -1.03 7.31
CA ASP A 325 -23.33 -1.94 7.07
C ASP A 325 -22.73 -1.74 5.68
N GLY A 326 -21.40 -1.72 5.63
CA GLY A 326 -20.63 -1.50 4.39
C GLY A 326 -20.50 -0.04 3.94
N THR A 327 -21.10 0.92 4.65
CA THR A 327 -20.94 2.35 4.32
C THR A 327 -19.68 2.95 4.95
N THR A 328 -19.01 3.86 4.22
CA THR A 328 -17.82 4.58 4.72
C THR A 328 -18.11 5.32 6.02
N ILE A 329 -19.30 5.93 6.12
CA ILE A 329 -19.70 6.67 7.31
C ILE A 329 -19.86 5.78 8.54
N ALA A 330 -20.39 4.55 8.39
CA ALA A 330 -20.47 3.60 9.50
C ALA A 330 -19.07 3.21 10.01
N VAL A 331 -18.09 3.05 9.12
CA VAL A 331 -16.70 2.78 9.52
C VAL A 331 -16.12 3.96 10.30
N LEU A 332 -16.38 5.20 9.87
CA LEU A 332 -15.91 6.41 10.54
C LEU A 332 -16.58 6.61 11.91
N LEU A 333 -17.89 6.36 12.01
CA LEU A 333 -18.62 6.39 13.29
C LEU A 333 -18.04 5.35 14.27
N ARG A 334 -17.77 4.12 13.80
CA ARG A 334 -17.11 3.09 14.63
C ARG A 334 -15.70 3.49 15.06
N ALA A 335 -14.95 4.18 14.20
CA ALA A 335 -13.58 4.59 14.49
C ALA A 335 -13.49 5.74 15.49
N TYR A 336 -14.50 6.61 15.54
CA TYR A 336 -14.48 7.83 16.34
C TYR A 336 -15.44 7.84 17.54
N SER A 337 -16.43 6.94 17.59
CA SER A 337 -17.31 6.80 18.75
C SER A 337 -16.56 6.16 19.93
N PRO A 338 -16.66 6.71 21.15
CA PRO A 338 -16.03 6.14 22.35
C PRO A 338 -16.58 4.75 22.71
N ILE A 339 -17.91 4.60 22.66
CA ILE A 339 -18.61 3.35 22.94
C ILE A 339 -19.50 3.02 21.75
N MET A 340 -19.23 1.91 21.09
CA MET A 340 -19.99 1.47 19.93
C MET A 340 -20.98 0.37 20.30
N GLY A 341 -22.22 0.55 19.83
CA GLY A 341 -23.28 -0.44 19.94
C GLY A 341 -23.21 -1.52 18.85
N ARG A 342 -24.27 -2.32 18.78
CA ARG A 342 -24.40 -3.39 17.77
C ARG A 342 -24.82 -2.81 16.43
N SER A 343 -24.59 -3.57 15.36
CA SER A 343 -25.09 -3.25 14.03
C SER A 343 -26.22 -4.18 13.66
N TRP A 344 -27.30 -3.60 13.15
CA TRP A 344 -28.55 -4.28 12.85
C TRP A 344 -28.86 -4.14 11.37
N ALA A 345 -29.30 -5.26 10.76
CA ALA A 345 -29.59 -5.30 9.33
C ALA A 345 -30.91 -4.57 9.00
N SER A 346 -31.85 -4.50 9.95
CA SER A 346 -33.15 -3.88 9.77
C SER A 346 -33.61 -3.09 11.00
N PHE A 347 -34.57 -2.17 10.78
CA PHE A 347 -35.22 -1.42 11.85
C PHE A 347 -36.07 -2.31 12.77
N ASP A 348 -36.65 -3.39 12.27
CA ASP A 348 -37.47 -4.32 13.05
C ASP A 348 -36.65 -5.06 14.11
N GLU A 349 -35.46 -5.55 13.74
CA GLU A 349 -34.54 -6.22 14.68
C GLU A 349 -34.07 -5.27 15.78
N PHE A 350 -33.72 -4.04 15.38
CA PHE A 350 -33.35 -2.98 16.30
C PHE A 350 -34.51 -2.62 17.24
N LYS A 351 -35.75 -2.56 16.75
CA LYS A 351 -36.92 -2.25 17.59
C LYS A 351 -37.14 -3.31 18.67
N ALA A 352 -36.83 -4.58 18.38
CA ALA A 352 -37.00 -5.68 19.32
C ALA A 352 -35.90 -5.73 20.41
N GLN A 353 -34.65 -5.45 20.05
CA GLN A 353 -33.49 -5.76 20.91
C GLN A 353 -32.41 -4.67 20.95
N GLY A 354 -32.59 -3.58 20.23
CA GLY A 354 -31.65 -2.49 20.09
C GLY A 354 -31.54 -1.61 21.33
N SER A 355 -30.45 -0.86 21.40
CA SER A 355 -30.19 0.10 22.47
C SER A 355 -31.03 1.38 22.33
N GLU A 356 -30.96 2.26 23.33
CA GLU A 356 -31.70 3.52 23.33
C GLU A 356 -31.21 4.52 22.28
N LEU A 357 -29.94 4.41 21.85
CA LEU A 357 -29.30 5.33 20.91
C LEU A 357 -28.95 4.61 19.62
N VAL A 358 -29.24 5.25 18.49
CA VAL A 358 -28.95 4.65 17.19
C VAL A 358 -28.57 5.70 16.16
N TRP A 359 -27.55 5.34 15.39
CA TRP A 359 -27.14 6.01 14.16
C TRP A 359 -27.88 5.39 12.97
N ILE A 360 -28.50 6.26 12.19
CA ILE A 360 -29.20 5.91 10.96
C ILE A 360 -28.80 6.86 9.84
N ARG A 361 -29.08 6.51 8.59
CA ARG A 361 -28.94 7.47 7.48
C ARG A 361 -30.08 8.48 7.52
N GLU A 362 -29.80 9.71 7.13
CA GLU A 362 -30.83 10.76 7.03
C GLU A 362 -31.93 10.38 6.02
N SER A 363 -31.60 9.59 4.99
CA SER A 363 -32.57 9.05 4.03
C SER A 363 -33.58 8.09 4.67
N ASP A 364 -33.19 7.39 5.73
CA ASP A 364 -33.95 6.27 6.28
C ASP A 364 -34.90 6.73 7.40
N VAL A 365 -34.94 8.04 7.67
CA VAL A 365 -35.79 8.64 8.72
C VAL A 365 -37.27 8.40 8.45
N ALA A 366 -37.68 8.31 7.19
CA ALA A 366 -39.07 8.03 6.81
C ALA A 366 -39.52 6.59 7.16
N GLU A 367 -38.58 5.66 7.36
CA GLU A 367 -38.85 4.27 7.72
C GLU A 367 -39.05 4.08 9.23
N LEU A 368 -38.82 5.12 10.04
CA LEU A 368 -39.01 5.08 11.49
C LEU A 368 -40.49 5.12 11.86
N ASP A 369 -41.01 3.99 12.33
CA ASP A 369 -42.40 3.83 12.77
C ASP A 369 -42.58 3.95 14.30
N PHE A 370 -41.59 4.48 15.02
CA PHE A 370 -41.59 4.59 16.48
C PHE A 370 -41.24 6.01 16.95
N PRO A 371 -41.74 6.42 18.14
CA PRO A 371 -41.43 7.73 18.72
C PRO A 371 -39.94 7.83 19.04
N HIS A 372 -39.29 8.87 18.53
CA HIS A 372 -37.87 9.10 18.67
C HIS A 372 -37.57 10.60 18.84
N ARG A 373 -36.46 10.90 19.51
CA ARG A 373 -35.93 12.26 19.65
C ARG A 373 -34.64 12.36 18.85
N ARG A 374 -34.53 13.35 17.97
CA ARG A 374 -33.30 13.66 17.23
C ARG A 374 -32.31 14.33 18.18
N LEU A 375 -31.08 13.81 18.23
CA LEU A 375 -30.01 14.33 19.08
C LEU A 375 -28.95 15.07 18.27
N ALA A 376 -28.62 14.57 17.08
CA ALA A 376 -27.76 15.27 16.13
C ALA A 376 -28.02 14.82 14.70
N GLN A 377 -27.72 15.73 13.77
CA GLN A 377 -27.82 15.52 12.33
C GLN A 377 -26.59 16.14 11.67
N GLY A 378 -26.00 15.45 10.71
CA GLY A 378 -24.87 15.96 9.95
C GLY A 378 -24.19 14.88 9.14
N HIS A 379 -23.54 15.28 8.03
CA HIS A 379 -22.79 14.38 7.15
C HIS A 379 -23.61 13.16 6.63
N GLY A 380 -24.93 13.34 6.46
CA GLY A 380 -25.83 12.31 5.94
C GLY A 380 -26.27 11.28 6.98
N VAL A 381 -25.99 11.52 8.27
CA VAL A 381 -26.35 10.64 9.38
C VAL A 381 -27.11 11.37 10.48
N LEU A 382 -27.98 10.62 11.13
CA LEU A 382 -28.82 11.09 12.22
C LEU A 382 -28.61 10.21 13.45
N LEU A 383 -28.30 10.84 14.58
CA LEU A 383 -28.35 10.20 15.90
C LEU A 383 -29.74 10.43 16.49
N ILE A 384 -30.42 9.35 16.81
CA ILE A 384 -31.73 9.39 17.48
C ILE A 384 -31.67 8.66 18.81
N ARG A 385 -32.48 9.12 19.75
CA ARG A 385 -32.82 8.41 20.98
C ARG A 385 -34.24 7.88 20.88
N ARG A 386 -34.43 6.59 21.13
CA ARG A 386 -35.76 5.98 21.24
C ARG A 386 -36.48 6.56 22.45
N ALA A 387 -37.74 6.97 22.30
CA ALA A 387 -38.54 7.34 23.46
C ALA A 387 -38.82 6.08 24.31
N PRO A 388 -38.81 6.17 25.65
CA PRO A 388 -39.17 5.05 26.50
C PRO A 388 -40.56 4.56 26.09
N THR A 389 -40.68 3.25 25.87
CA THR A 389 -41.98 2.62 25.58
C THR A 389 -42.87 2.88 26.80
N PRO A 390 -44.08 3.45 26.65
CA PRO A 390 -44.94 3.70 27.79
C PRO A 390 -45.19 2.39 28.52
N THR A 391 -44.78 2.32 29.79
CA THR A 391 -45.08 1.18 30.65
C THR A 391 -46.59 1.01 30.70
N PRO A 392 -47.15 -0.17 30.39
CA PRO A 392 -48.57 -0.38 30.59
C PRO A 392 -48.86 -0.15 32.07
N THR A 393 -49.67 0.86 32.37
CA THR A 393 -50.20 1.07 33.71
C THR A 393 -50.91 -0.21 34.13
N PRO A 394 -50.52 -0.85 35.25
CA PRO A 394 -51.31 -1.96 35.78
C PRO A 394 -52.69 -1.40 36.12
N TRP A 395 -53.71 -1.96 35.47
CA TRP A 395 -55.12 -1.67 35.73
C TRP A 395 -55.55 -2.28 37.06
#